data_AF-A0A920B4C9-F1
#
_entry.id   AF-A0A920B4C9-F1
#
_cell.length_a   1.000
_cell.length_b   1.000
_cell.length_c   1.000
_cell.angle_alpha   90.00
_cell.angle_beta   90.00
_cell.angle_gamma   90.00
#
_symmetry.space_group_name_H-M   'P 1'
#
loop_
_entity.id
_entity.type
_entity.pdbx_description
1 polymer ?
#
loop_
_entity_poly.entity_id
_entity_poly.type
_entity_poly.pdbx_seq_one_letter_code
_entity_poly.pdbx_strand_id
1 'polypeptide(L)'
;MVLLEWGIAQAVAHKAHFGFNMKILFFDPYFNNNDIIKKFNALPCKTLEDLMKDSDFVSLHCPSTSETKGLINSKTLAEMKKSSYLINTARGDVVVENDLVQALESGLIKEQVWSF
;
A
#
# COMPACT_ATOMS: atom_id res chain seq x y z
N MET A 1 -4.08 0.59 0.37
CA MET A 1 -4.31 1.65 -0.62
C MET A 1 -3.08 2.52 -0.68
N VAL A 2 -2.95 3.38 -1.69
CA VAL A 2 -1.69 3.86 -2.29
C VAL A 2 -0.80 4.70 -1.34
N LEU A 3 0.52 4.46 -1.33
CA LEU A 3 1.52 5.41 -0.80
C LEU A 3 1.77 6.50 -1.87
N LEU A 4 1.48 7.77 -1.58
CA LEU A 4 1.19 8.83 -2.57
C LEU A 4 2.36 9.73 -2.98
N GLU A 5 3.62 9.28 -2.96
CA GLU A 5 4.71 10.21 -3.29
C GLU A 5 4.92 10.45 -4.81
N TRP A 6 4.48 9.54 -5.71
CA TRP A 6 4.96 9.54 -7.11
C TRP A 6 3.87 9.53 -8.19
N GLY A 7 4.24 9.87 -9.43
CA GLY A 7 3.30 9.89 -10.57
C GLY A 7 2.59 8.55 -10.82
N ILE A 8 3.24 7.42 -10.50
CA ILE A 8 2.63 6.08 -10.57
C ILE A 8 1.49 5.95 -9.57
N ALA A 9 1.71 6.38 -8.33
CA ALA A 9 0.73 6.36 -7.25
C ALA A 9 -0.54 7.14 -7.65
N GLN A 10 -0.38 8.32 -8.24
CA GLN A 10 -1.50 9.13 -8.74
C GLN A 10 -2.21 8.49 -9.94
N ALA A 11 -1.47 7.84 -10.85
CA ALA A 11 -2.06 7.13 -11.98
C ALA A 11 -2.88 5.91 -11.53
N VAL A 12 -2.39 5.17 -10.52
CA VAL A 12 -3.13 4.08 -9.89
C VAL A 12 -4.37 4.62 -9.17
N ALA A 13 -4.24 5.68 -8.38
CA ALA A 13 -5.37 6.33 -7.72
C ALA A 13 -6.42 6.80 -8.71
N HIS A 14 -6.01 7.37 -9.85
CA HIS A 14 -6.92 7.77 -10.92
C HIS A 14 -7.72 6.60 -11.48
N LYS A 15 -7.07 5.48 -11.79
CA LYS A 15 -7.74 4.28 -12.32
C LYS A 15 -8.64 3.63 -11.26
N ALA A 16 -8.16 3.51 -10.02
CA ALA A 16 -8.93 2.96 -8.91
C ALA A 16 -10.18 3.80 -8.61
N HIS A 17 -10.01 5.12 -8.49
CA HIS A 17 -11.09 6.03 -8.15
C HIS A 17 -12.10 6.20 -9.29
N PHE A 18 -11.65 6.62 -10.47
CA PHE A 18 -12.56 6.95 -11.58
C PHE A 18 -12.97 5.73 -12.43
N GLY A 19 -12.16 4.66 -12.44
CA GLY A 19 -12.45 3.45 -13.20
C GLY A 19 -13.26 2.42 -12.42
N PHE A 20 -12.93 2.22 -11.15
CA PHE A 20 -13.52 1.16 -10.32
C PHE A 20 -14.36 1.69 -9.14
N ASN A 21 -14.52 3.02 -9.02
CA ASN A 21 -15.24 3.67 -7.92
C ASN A 21 -14.70 3.26 -6.54
N MET A 22 -13.40 3.01 -6.44
CA MET A 22 -12.76 2.67 -5.18
C MET A 22 -12.58 3.94 -4.34
N LYS A 23 -12.83 3.81 -3.03
CA LYS A 23 -12.35 4.81 -2.05
C LYS A 23 -10.83 4.82 -2.11
N ILE A 24 -10.18 5.96 -1.84
CA ILE A 24 -8.72 6.09 -1.80
C ILE A 24 -8.29 6.44 -0.37
N LEU A 25 -7.48 5.59 0.27
CA LEU A 25 -6.77 5.83 1.52
C LEU A 25 -5.29 5.96 1.17
N PHE A 26 -4.54 6.75 1.91
CA PHE A 26 -3.10 6.84 1.70
C PHE A 26 -2.37 7.07 3.02
N PHE A 27 -1.13 6.61 3.08
CA PHE A 27 -0.20 6.94 4.14
C PHE A 27 1.06 7.50 3.51
N ASP A 28 1.46 8.69 3.94
CA ASP A 28 2.64 9.36 3.43
C ASP A 28 3.03 10.48 4.42
N PRO A 29 4.17 10.36 5.11
CA PRO A 29 4.58 11.36 6.10
C PRO A 29 4.89 12.74 5.50
N TYR A 30 5.16 12.82 4.20
CA TYR A 30 5.69 14.02 3.54
C TYR A 30 4.71 14.64 2.54
N PHE A 31 3.67 13.92 2.13
CA PHE A 31 2.70 14.40 1.14
C PHE A 31 1.67 15.37 1.70
N ASN A 32 1.59 16.56 1.08
CA ASN A 32 0.69 17.64 1.49
C ASN A 32 -0.03 18.34 0.31
N ASN A 33 -0.08 17.71 -0.87
CA ASN A 33 -0.71 18.30 -2.04
C ASN A 33 -2.24 18.21 -1.97
N ASN A 34 -2.87 19.30 -1.50
CA ASN A 34 -4.31 19.40 -1.30
C ASN A 34 -5.14 19.25 -2.59
N ASP A 35 -4.61 19.62 -3.75
CA ASP A 35 -5.34 19.52 -5.02
C ASP A 35 -5.51 18.06 -5.44
N ILE A 36 -4.46 17.26 -5.26
CA ILE A 36 -4.50 15.81 -5.52
C ILE A 36 -5.43 15.11 -4.53
N ILE A 37 -5.36 15.46 -3.24
CA ILE A 37 -6.21 14.88 -2.20
C ILE A 37 -7.68 15.11 -2.54
N LYS A 38 -8.04 16.36 -2.89
CA LYS A 38 -9.41 16.72 -3.30
C LYS A 38 -9.83 16.01 -4.58
N LYS A 39 -8.94 15.93 -5.59
CA LYS A 39 -9.24 15.32 -6.89
C LYS A 39 -9.68 13.86 -6.77
N PHE A 40 -9.06 13.08 -5.88
CA PHE A 40 -9.36 11.66 -5.71
C PHE A 40 -10.22 11.35 -4.49
N ASN A 41 -10.69 12.39 -3.78
CA ASN A 41 -11.33 12.26 -2.47
C ASN A 41 -10.52 11.33 -1.54
N ALA A 42 -9.20 11.53 -1.53
CA ALA A 42 -8.26 10.67 -0.84
C ALA A 42 -8.28 10.93 0.66
N LEU A 43 -8.28 9.86 1.46
CA LEU A 43 -8.38 9.90 2.91
C LEU A 43 -7.01 9.60 3.53
N PRO A 44 -6.40 10.54 4.27
CA PRO A 44 -5.12 10.30 4.91
C PRO A 44 -5.27 9.35 6.10
N CYS A 45 -4.40 8.35 6.18
CA CYS A 45 -4.19 7.49 7.34
C CYS A 45 -3.09 8.10 8.23
N LYS A 46 -3.25 8.02 9.55
CA LYS A 46 -2.26 8.57 10.51
C LYS A 46 -1.03 7.67 10.64
N THR A 47 -1.23 6.37 10.50
CA THR A 47 -0.19 5.35 10.60
C THR A 47 -0.27 4.37 9.43
N LEU A 48 0.81 3.65 9.18
CA LEU A 48 0.81 2.55 8.22
C LEU A 48 -0.16 1.46 8.66
N GLU A 49 -0.24 1.16 9.95
CA GLU A 49 -1.16 0.17 10.49
C GLU A 49 -2.63 0.50 10.20
N ASP A 50 -3.04 1.77 10.31
CA ASP A 50 -4.40 2.20 9.94
C ASP A 50 -4.68 1.91 8.46
N LEU A 51 -3.71 2.20 7.59
CA LEU A 51 -3.83 1.91 6.15
C LEU A 51 -3.98 0.41 5.90
N MET A 52 -3.19 -0.42 6.57
CA MET A 52 -3.22 -1.88 6.40
C MET A 52 -4.55 -2.49 6.86
N LYS A 53 -5.09 -2.01 7.99
CA LYS A 53 -6.36 -2.48 8.56
C LYS A 53 -7.56 -2.18 7.68
N ASP A 54 -7.61 -0.98 7.10
CA ASP A 54 -8.79 -0.53 6.38
C ASP A 54 -8.75 -0.87 4.89
N SER A 55 -7.60 -1.27 4.35
CA SER A 55 -7.42 -1.54 2.92
C SER A 55 -7.78 -2.97 2.51
N ASP A 56 -8.56 -3.11 1.46
CA ASP A 56 -8.75 -4.39 0.75
C ASP A 56 -7.65 -4.64 -0.30
N PHE A 57 -7.07 -3.56 -0.84
CA PHE A 57 -5.94 -3.61 -1.77
C PHE A 57 -4.87 -2.64 -1.29
N VAL A 58 -3.66 -3.14 -1.04
CA VAL A 58 -2.48 -2.35 -0.67
C VAL A 58 -1.53 -2.33 -1.83
N SER A 59 -1.20 -1.15 -2.35
CA SER A 59 -0.27 -0.98 -3.47
C SER A 59 0.89 -0.09 -3.04
N LEU A 60 2.09 -0.65 -3.08
CA LEU A 60 3.32 0.01 -2.64
C LEU A 60 3.94 0.81 -3.80
N HIS A 61 4.18 2.09 -3.55
CA HIS A 61 4.77 3.04 -4.50
C HIS A 61 5.77 3.98 -3.82
N CYS A 62 6.57 3.45 -2.90
CA CYS A 62 7.63 4.20 -2.23
C CYS A 62 9.02 3.85 -2.82
N PRO A 63 10.00 4.76 -2.78
CA PRO A 63 11.37 4.44 -3.09
C PRO A 63 11.94 3.52 -2.00
N SER A 64 12.93 2.70 -2.36
CA SER A 64 13.74 2.03 -1.34
C SER A 64 14.71 3.02 -0.70
N THR A 65 14.53 3.23 0.59
CA THR A 65 15.39 4.02 1.47
C THR A 65 15.66 3.21 2.73
N SER A 66 16.56 3.70 3.60
CA SER A 66 16.76 3.10 4.92
C SER A 66 15.49 3.08 5.79
N GLU A 67 14.55 3.99 5.53
CA GLU A 67 13.29 4.12 6.29
C GLU A 67 12.19 3.20 5.75
N THR A 68 12.19 2.92 4.45
CA THR A 68 11.20 2.06 3.80
C THR A 68 11.65 0.60 3.69
N LYS A 69 12.92 0.31 3.99
CA LYS A 69 13.45 -1.05 3.99
C LYS A 69 12.79 -1.90 5.07
N GLY A 70 12.19 -3.03 4.66
CA GLY A 70 11.44 -3.92 5.55
C GLY A 70 10.20 -3.27 6.17
N LEU A 71 9.69 -2.19 5.55
CA LEU A 71 8.46 -1.52 5.95
C LEU A 71 7.29 -2.50 5.98
N ILE A 72 7.24 -3.43 5.01
CA ILE A 72 6.30 -4.54 5.02
C ILE A 72 6.98 -5.78 5.61
N ASN A 73 6.59 -6.08 6.84
CA ASN A 73 7.08 -7.21 7.64
C ASN A 73 5.89 -7.94 8.29
N SER A 74 6.18 -9.00 9.04
CA SER A 74 5.21 -9.84 9.75
C SER A 74 4.22 -9.05 10.60
N LYS A 75 4.67 -8.01 11.31
CA LYS A 75 3.78 -7.13 12.09
C LYS A 75 2.80 -6.40 11.18
N THR A 76 3.27 -5.75 10.13
CA THR A 76 2.40 -4.99 9.22
C THR A 76 1.47 -5.88 8.41
N LEU A 77 1.92 -7.07 8.02
CA LEU A 77 1.12 -8.08 7.33
C LEU A 77 0.00 -8.61 8.24
N ALA A 78 0.25 -8.73 9.55
CA ALA A 78 -0.74 -9.16 10.52
C ALA A 78 -1.90 -8.16 10.72
N GLU A 79 -1.66 -6.88 10.42
CA GLU A 79 -2.71 -5.85 10.47
C GLU A 79 -3.61 -5.86 9.23
N MET A 80 -3.24 -6.58 8.17
CA MET A 80 -4.02 -6.66 6.94
C MET A 80 -5.28 -7.51 7.12
N LYS A 81 -6.33 -7.18 6.37
CA LYS A 81 -7.50 -8.06 6.25
C LYS A 81 -7.06 -9.36 5.57
N LYS A 82 -7.58 -10.50 6.04
CA LYS A 82 -7.31 -11.82 5.41
C LYS A 82 -7.69 -11.89 3.93
N SER A 83 -8.71 -11.14 3.53
CA SER A 83 -9.18 -11.07 2.15
C SER A 83 -8.43 -10.04 1.30
N SER A 84 -7.44 -9.35 1.86
CA SER A 84 -6.73 -8.28 1.18
C SER A 84 -5.65 -8.80 0.24
N TYR A 85 -5.27 -7.93 -0.70
CA TYR A 85 -4.22 -8.16 -1.67
C TYR A 85 -3.08 -7.16 -1.47
N LEU A 86 -1.84 -7.66 -1.51
CA LEU A 86 -0.64 -6.84 -1.50
C LEU A 86 -0.03 -6.78 -2.90
N ILE A 87 0.12 -5.58 -3.43
CA ILE A 87 0.70 -5.30 -4.74
C ILE A 87 2.01 -4.55 -4.50
N ASN A 88 3.14 -5.21 -4.80
CA ASN A 88 4.44 -4.57 -4.75
C ASN A 88 4.88 -4.18 -6.16
N THR A 89 4.86 -2.87 -6.44
CA THR A 89 5.46 -2.26 -7.65
C THR A 89 6.64 -1.35 -7.32
N ALA A 90 7.09 -1.39 -6.06
CA ALA A 90 8.25 -0.66 -5.58
C ALA A 90 9.52 -1.51 -5.78
N ARG A 91 10.47 -1.42 -4.85
CA ARG A 91 11.66 -2.29 -4.81
C ARG A 91 11.42 -3.45 -3.85
N GLY A 92 12.11 -4.57 -4.09
CA GLY A 92 11.91 -5.81 -3.33
C GLY A 92 12.24 -5.67 -1.84
N ASP A 93 13.21 -4.83 -1.50
CA ASP A 93 13.69 -4.62 -0.13
C ASP A 93 12.74 -3.81 0.76
N VAL A 94 11.66 -3.25 0.21
CA VAL A 94 10.55 -2.67 1.00
C VAL A 94 9.79 -3.76 1.74
N VAL A 95 9.80 -5.00 1.23
CA VAL A 95 9.11 -6.15 1.80
C VAL A 95 10.12 -7.15 2.33
N VAL A 96 9.90 -7.64 3.56
CA VAL A 96 10.65 -8.76 4.12
C VAL A 96 10.11 -10.04 3.50
N GLU A 97 10.81 -10.57 2.50
CA GLU A 97 10.38 -11.74 1.71
C GLU A 97 10.01 -12.95 2.58
N ASN A 98 10.82 -13.26 3.61
CA ASN A 98 10.53 -14.39 4.50
C ASN A 98 9.21 -14.23 5.26
N ASP A 99 8.90 -13.02 5.72
CA ASP A 99 7.66 -12.73 6.46
C ASP A 99 6.45 -12.81 5.53
N LEU A 100 6.64 -12.38 4.27
CA LEU A 100 5.63 -12.42 3.23
C LEU A 100 5.29 -13.85 2.81
N VAL A 101 6.30 -14.71 2.64
CA VAL A 101 6.10 -16.14 2.37
C VAL A 101 5.31 -16.78 3.50
N GLN A 102 5.69 -16.54 4.76
CA GLN A 102 4.95 -17.07 5.91
C GLN A 102 3.50 -16.54 5.98
N ALA A 103 3.27 -15.27 5.64
CA ALA A 103 1.93 -14.69 5.61
C ALA A 103 1.04 -15.32 4.53
N LEU A 104 1.60 -15.66 3.36
CA LEU A 104 0.89 -16.37 2.29
C LEU A 104 0.60 -17.82 2.69
N GLU A 105 1.59 -18.55 3.21
CA GLU A 105 1.45 -19.95 3.62
C GLU A 105 0.45 -20.13 4.77
N SER A 106 0.41 -19.18 5.70
CA SER A 106 -0.55 -19.18 6.82
C SER A 106 -1.96 -18.70 6.43
N GLY A 107 -2.15 -18.22 5.20
CA GLY A 107 -3.42 -17.62 4.76
C GLY A 107 -3.76 -16.31 5.46
N LEU A 108 -2.76 -15.61 6.01
CA LEU A 108 -2.89 -14.29 6.61
C LEU A 108 -3.20 -13.23 5.56
N ILE A 109 -2.65 -13.38 4.35
CA ILE A 109 -3.00 -12.62 3.16
C ILE A 109 -3.39 -13.56 2.04
N LYS A 110 -4.31 -13.12 1.17
CA LYS A 110 -4.88 -14.01 0.16
C LYS A 110 -3.93 -14.24 -1.01
N GLU A 111 -3.32 -13.18 -1.52
CA GLU A 111 -2.49 -13.24 -2.72
C GLU A 111 -1.60 -12.00 -2.80
N GLN A 112 -0.49 -12.16 -3.52
CA GLN A 112 0.46 -11.10 -3.81
C GLN A 112 0.67 -10.95 -5.31
N VAL A 113 0.85 -9.70 -5.76
CA VAL A 113 1.32 -9.39 -7.11
C VAL A 113 2.69 -8.71 -7.06
N TRP A 114 3.68 -9.27 -7.74
CA TRP A 114 5.05 -8.74 -7.87
C TRP A 114 5.35 -8.38 -9.32
N SER A 115 5.85 -7.16 -9.57
CA SER A 115 6.39 -6.76 -10.89
C SER A 115 7.91 -6.66 -10.81
N PHE A 116 8.61 -7.30 -11.75
CA PHE A 116 10.08 -7.23 -11.90
C PHE A 116 10.56 -5.81 -12.26
#